data_AF-A0AAD9JA57-F1
#
_entry.id   AF-A0AAD9JA57-F1
#
_cell.length_a   1.000
_cell.length_b   1.000
_cell.length_c   1.000
_cell.angle_alpha   90.00
_cell.angle_beta   90.00
_cell.angle_gamma   90.00
#
_symmetry.space_group_name_H-M   'P 1'
#
loop_
_entity.id
_entity.type
_entity.pdbx_description
1 polymer ?
#
loop_
_entity_poly.entity_id
_entity_poly.type
_entity_poly.pdbx_seq_one_letter_code
_entity_poly.pdbx_strand_id
1 'polypeptide(L)'
;MIFSGYICVLTSVIPDYLPAVCIEVSIINFTVTFSGLREQLLSSVVKQERPQLEFQRSQLLENITSDLQLLRDLEDKSLSLLQNSQGHILDDEDLVTTLQQSKSMSEEITVRVKESEEAEKKLNIARKKYLPVAARGAVLYFVVANLSSVNVMYQFSLTWFHNMFVTCIDLSESNPIVVASQRLSGVLRPSSSRFSKSASSHTSSNSEPSPSEGAALNMHMKKMINRLTINIYKIVSVALFAHHKLTFSFMMCSGIMRNNAQVMESDVSEESKEMALCGMEAITDLEWMVFLQGQVMSTLMDDTQLQQHDGLSPMQRLEWESKGTGPTKPRWINPSMWRQCQHLEALFPVYDSLCRSIVNNHSQWQIFADSPDPYTMMQTSYQPTNDQPVDINCITFRWEKLSSFQHLLLVQILQQSTFVSAVYKFVVEQMGEDFVQTGSIDLREMFEESNAKTPLIFILSPGSDPASQLLRFAKELRGTTLHVDMISLGRGQGPKAEELIQKAQILKGRWLFLQNCHLAASWMPRLQNIVDNFNKPDSDVDPQFRLWLSSKPDRSFPVSILQTGLKSTSTVVCWSVKPRRSMEREV
;
A
#
# COMPACT_ATOMS: atom_id res chain seq x y z
N MET A 1 17.18 20.86 -39.87
CA MET A 1 16.05 20.35 -39.08
C MET A 1 16.63 19.71 -37.83
N ILE A 2 16.29 20.22 -36.65
CA ILE A 2 16.62 19.54 -35.39
C ILE A 2 15.46 18.58 -35.14
N PHE A 3 15.73 17.27 -35.16
CA PHE A 3 14.74 16.27 -34.79
C PHE A 3 14.78 16.11 -33.27
N SER A 4 13.71 16.52 -32.59
CA SER A 4 13.52 16.21 -31.17
C SER A 4 12.77 14.89 -31.03
N GLY A 5 13.36 13.93 -30.33
CA GLY A 5 12.75 12.65 -30.01
C GLY A 5 12.80 12.39 -28.51
N TYR A 6 11.78 11.71 -27.99
CA TYR A 6 11.74 11.25 -26.61
C TYR A 6 11.65 9.72 -26.59
N ILE A 7 12.40 9.09 -25.70
CA ILE A 7 12.34 7.64 -25.47
C ILE A 7 11.76 7.43 -24.07
N CYS A 8 10.67 6.68 -23.98
CA CYS A 8 10.05 6.32 -22.71
C CYS A 8 10.26 4.83 -22.45
N VAL A 9 10.77 4.50 -21.27
CA VAL A 9 11.03 3.12 -20.82
C VAL A 9 10.10 2.83 -19.64
N LEU A 10 9.21 1.85 -19.81
CA LEU A 10 8.29 1.40 -18.77
C LEU A 10 8.85 0.15 -18.11
N THR A 11 9.63 0.32 -17.04
CA THR A 11 10.20 -0.79 -16.25
C THR A 11 9.82 -0.66 -14.78
N SER A 12 9.71 -1.79 -14.08
CA SER A 12 9.43 -1.83 -12.64
C SER A 12 10.66 -1.54 -11.76
N VAL A 13 11.84 -1.44 -12.37
CA VAL A 13 13.12 -1.14 -11.73
C VAL A 13 13.83 -0.07 -12.56
N ILE A 14 14.51 0.85 -11.90
CA ILE A 14 15.35 1.86 -12.56
C ILE A 14 16.45 1.11 -13.31
N PRO A 15 16.54 1.22 -14.65
CA PRO A 15 17.58 0.55 -15.41
C PRO A 15 18.94 1.21 -15.15
N ASP A 16 19.98 0.39 -14.99
CA ASP A 16 21.36 0.89 -14.96
C ASP A 16 21.81 1.16 -16.39
N TYR A 17 21.89 2.44 -16.76
CA TYR A 17 22.38 2.88 -18.05
C TYR A 17 23.91 3.03 -18.03
N LEU A 18 24.56 2.56 -19.10
CA LEU A 18 25.99 2.76 -19.27
C LEU A 18 26.32 4.26 -19.35
N PRO A 19 27.50 4.71 -18.84
CA PRO A 19 27.88 6.12 -18.87
C PRO A 19 27.82 6.76 -20.26
N ALA A 20 28.12 6.00 -21.31
CA ALA A 20 28.02 6.46 -22.70
C ALA A 20 26.60 6.94 -23.06
N VAL A 21 25.55 6.24 -22.58
CA VAL A 21 24.15 6.64 -22.80
C VAL A 21 23.84 7.93 -22.05
N CYS A 22 24.30 8.05 -20.80
CA CYS A 22 24.04 9.23 -19.97
C CYS A 22 24.71 10.52 -20.48
N ILE A 23 25.74 10.41 -21.33
CA ILE A 23 26.38 11.55 -21.98
C ILE A 23 25.55 12.04 -23.19
N GLU A 24 24.90 11.12 -23.90
CA GLU A 24 24.15 11.41 -25.12
C GLU A 24 22.71 11.85 -24.87
N VAL A 25 22.09 11.37 -23.79
CA VAL A 25 20.69 11.66 -23.46
C VAL A 25 20.51 12.15 -22.03
N SER A 26 19.57 13.07 -21.84
CA SER A 26 19.10 13.44 -20.51
C SER A 26 18.09 12.40 -20.00
N ILE A 27 18.42 11.77 -18.87
CA ILE A 27 17.56 10.75 -18.25
C ILE A 27 16.67 11.42 -17.20
N ILE A 28 15.36 11.24 -17.31
CA ILE A 28 14.37 11.75 -16.35
C ILE A 28 13.72 10.58 -15.63
N ASN A 29 13.80 10.56 -14.30
CA ASN A 29 13.18 9.53 -13.48
C ASN A 29 11.73 9.91 -13.14
N PHE A 30 10.77 9.17 -13.69
CA PHE A 30 9.34 9.32 -13.40
C PHE A 30 8.83 8.39 -12.28
N THR A 31 9.73 7.80 -11.48
CA THR A 31 9.35 6.96 -10.34
C THR A 31 8.52 7.77 -9.36
N VAL A 32 7.34 7.26 -9.04
CA VAL A 32 6.42 7.87 -8.08
C VAL A 32 7.05 7.82 -6.69
N THR A 33 7.18 8.97 -6.05
CA THR A 33 7.70 9.08 -4.68
C THR A 33 6.56 9.12 -3.67
N PHE A 34 6.84 8.72 -2.42
CA PHE A 34 5.84 8.75 -1.35
C PHE A 34 5.25 10.15 -1.14
N SER A 35 6.11 11.17 -1.06
CA SER A 35 5.65 12.55 -0.86
C SER A 35 4.86 13.07 -2.06
N GLY A 36 5.30 12.76 -3.29
CA GLY A 36 4.60 13.18 -4.51
C GLY A 36 3.20 12.57 -4.62
N LEU A 37 3.08 11.25 -4.38
CA LEU A 37 1.78 10.59 -4.40
C LEU A 37 0.87 11.07 -3.27
N ARG A 38 1.41 11.25 -2.06
CA ARG A 38 0.64 11.79 -0.93
C ARG A 38 0.04 13.15 -1.26
N GLU A 39 0.80 14.03 -1.90
CA GLU A 39 0.31 15.35 -2.32
C GLU A 39 -0.77 15.25 -3.42
N GLN A 40 -0.58 14.35 -4.40
CA GLN A 40 -1.57 14.07 -5.44
C GLN A 40 -2.89 13.54 -4.86
N LEU A 41 -2.81 12.59 -3.92
CA LEU A 41 -3.98 12.05 -3.25
C LEU A 41 -4.62 13.10 -2.35
N LEU A 42 -3.85 13.98 -1.70
CA LEU A 42 -4.37 15.07 -0.90
C LEU A 42 -5.23 16.02 -1.74
N SER A 43 -4.73 16.45 -2.90
CA SER A 43 -5.51 17.26 -3.85
C SER A 43 -6.79 16.53 -4.26
N SER A 44 -6.73 15.22 -4.47
CA SER A 44 -7.89 14.40 -4.84
C SER A 44 -8.96 14.33 -3.74
N VAL A 45 -8.56 14.12 -2.47
CA VAL A 45 -9.49 14.14 -1.32
C VAL A 45 -10.13 15.50 -1.19
N VAL A 46 -9.33 16.57 -1.24
CA VAL A 46 -9.80 17.93 -0.99
C VAL A 46 -10.71 18.40 -2.12
N LYS A 47 -10.39 18.05 -3.36
CA LYS A 47 -11.25 18.31 -4.52
C LYS A 47 -12.65 17.71 -4.34
N GLN A 48 -12.73 16.53 -3.73
CA GLN A 48 -14.00 15.83 -3.53
C GLN A 48 -14.77 16.35 -2.31
N GLU A 49 -14.09 16.52 -1.18
CA GLU A 49 -14.72 16.92 0.09
C GLU A 49 -14.98 18.44 0.17
N ARG A 50 -14.10 19.26 -0.41
CA ARG A 50 -14.18 20.74 -0.40
C ARG A 50 -13.78 21.32 -1.77
N PRO A 51 -14.59 21.11 -2.82
CA PRO A 51 -14.28 21.56 -4.17
C PRO A 51 -14.02 23.07 -4.27
N GLN A 52 -14.74 23.88 -3.48
CA GLN A 52 -14.54 25.34 -3.45
C GLN A 52 -13.13 25.72 -2.96
N LEU A 53 -12.59 25.01 -1.97
CA LEU A 53 -11.26 25.26 -1.42
C LEU A 53 -10.18 24.94 -2.47
N GLU A 54 -10.34 23.81 -3.18
CA GLU A 54 -9.40 23.42 -4.23
C GLU A 54 -9.48 24.35 -5.46
N PHE A 55 -10.69 24.83 -5.79
CA PHE A 55 -10.88 25.84 -6.83
C PHE A 55 -10.19 27.16 -6.46
N GLN A 56 -10.39 27.67 -5.23
CA GLN A 56 -9.74 28.88 -4.73
C GLN A 56 -8.21 28.75 -4.76
N ARG A 57 -7.67 27.59 -4.35
CA ARG A 57 -6.23 27.31 -4.44
C ARG A 57 -5.74 27.35 -5.90
N SER A 58 -6.46 26.71 -6.81
CA SER A 58 -6.07 26.64 -8.22
C SER A 58 -6.04 28.03 -8.85
N GLN A 59 -7.06 28.84 -8.59
CA GLN A 59 -7.12 30.24 -9.05
C GLN A 59 -6.00 31.08 -8.44
N LEU A 60 -5.71 30.92 -7.15
CA LEU A 60 -4.65 31.65 -6.48
C LEU A 60 -3.26 31.30 -7.06
N LEU A 61 -3.01 30.03 -7.35
CA LEU A 61 -1.76 29.58 -7.98
C LEU A 61 -1.60 30.13 -9.40
N GLU A 62 -2.69 30.19 -10.18
CA GLU A 62 -2.68 30.81 -11.50
C GLU A 62 -2.35 32.31 -11.42
N ASN A 63 -2.96 33.03 -10.48
CA ASN A 63 -2.66 34.45 -10.24
C ASN A 63 -1.19 34.67 -9.84
N ILE A 64 -0.68 33.90 -8.87
CA ILE A 64 0.73 33.98 -8.45
C ILE A 64 1.66 33.72 -9.63
N THR A 65 1.36 32.72 -10.46
CA THR A 65 2.17 32.38 -11.63
C THR A 65 2.16 33.53 -12.66
N SER A 66 0.99 34.12 -12.91
CA SER A 66 0.86 35.26 -13.80
C SER A 66 1.60 36.49 -13.28
N ASP A 67 1.52 36.78 -11.99
CA ASP A 67 2.20 37.91 -11.36
C ASP A 67 3.73 37.73 -11.38
N LEU A 68 4.23 36.50 -11.14
CA LEU A 68 5.66 36.17 -11.26
C LEU A 68 6.18 36.29 -12.70
N GLN A 69 5.38 35.88 -13.69
CA GLN A 69 5.70 36.09 -15.10
C GLN A 69 5.79 37.59 -15.42
N LEU A 70 4.81 38.38 -14.96
CA LEU A 70 4.79 39.83 -15.17
C LEU A 70 6.01 40.52 -14.54
N LEU A 71 6.44 40.10 -13.34
CA LEU A 71 7.68 40.61 -12.73
C LEU A 71 8.91 40.33 -13.60
N ARG A 72 9.01 39.12 -14.14
CA ARG A 72 10.12 38.74 -15.03
C ARG A 72 10.09 39.53 -16.34
N ASP A 73 8.91 39.70 -16.93
CA ASP A 73 8.74 40.49 -18.15
C ASP A 73 9.11 41.96 -17.92
N LEU A 74 8.82 42.52 -16.73
CA LEU A 74 9.24 43.87 -16.36
C LEU A 74 10.76 43.99 -16.20
N GLU A 75 11.41 43.00 -15.59
CA GLU A 75 12.87 42.95 -15.50
C GLU A 75 13.52 42.86 -16.88
N ASP A 76 13.06 41.93 -17.73
CA ASP A 76 13.58 41.75 -19.10
C ASP A 76 13.36 43.01 -19.94
N LYS A 77 12.21 43.67 -19.80
CA LYS A 77 11.94 44.96 -20.46
C LYS A 77 12.90 46.04 -19.98
N SER A 78 13.10 46.19 -18.66
CA SER A 78 14.05 47.15 -18.09
C SER A 78 15.49 46.89 -18.55
N LEU A 79 15.93 45.63 -18.60
CA LEU A 79 17.24 45.23 -19.12
C LEU A 79 17.38 45.55 -20.62
N SER A 80 16.36 45.28 -21.42
CA SER A 80 16.38 45.57 -22.85
C SER A 80 16.47 47.08 -23.14
N LEU A 81 15.77 47.90 -22.35
CA LEU A 81 15.81 49.36 -22.46
C LEU A 81 17.19 49.91 -22.09
N LEU A 82 17.80 49.39 -21.03
CA LEU A 82 19.17 49.75 -20.65
C LEU A 82 20.20 49.32 -21.70
N GLN A 83 20.08 48.10 -22.25
CA GLN A 83 20.99 47.58 -23.26
C GLN A 83 20.92 48.35 -24.59
N ASN A 84 19.73 48.77 -25.00
CA ASN A 84 19.51 49.43 -26.29
C ASN A 84 19.71 50.95 -26.25
N SER A 85 19.80 51.55 -25.05
CA SER A 85 20.08 52.97 -24.92
C SER A 85 21.51 53.30 -25.36
N GLN A 86 21.64 54.15 -26.38
CA GLN A 86 22.94 54.65 -26.87
C GLN A 86 23.08 56.14 -26.50
N GLY A 87 24.14 56.49 -25.76
CA GLY A 87 24.38 57.87 -25.30
C GLY A 87 24.42 58.00 -23.78
N HIS A 88 24.29 59.23 -23.26
CA HIS A 88 24.27 59.49 -21.81
C HIS A 88 22.87 59.19 -21.27
N ILE A 89 22.73 58.08 -20.54
CA ILE A 89 21.46 57.51 -20.05
C ILE A 89 20.60 58.51 -19.25
N LEU A 90 21.23 59.53 -18.67
CA LEU A 90 20.57 60.56 -17.87
C LEU A 90 19.81 61.60 -18.72
N ASP A 91 20.06 61.67 -20.03
CA ASP A 91 19.44 62.65 -20.93
C ASP A 91 18.15 62.12 -21.60
N ASP A 92 17.89 60.82 -21.49
CA ASP A 92 16.70 60.16 -22.05
C ASP A 92 15.54 60.18 -21.02
N GLU A 93 14.77 61.26 -21.06
CA GLU A 93 13.64 61.49 -20.15
C GLU A 93 12.55 60.40 -20.28
N ASP A 94 12.35 59.86 -21.49
CA ASP A 94 11.40 58.78 -21.77
C ASP A 94 11.87 57.45 -21.17
N LEU A 95 13.18 57.18 -21.21
CA LEU A 95 13.77 56.03 -20.55
C LEU A 95 13.63 56.12 -19.02
N VAL A 96 13.95 57.27 -18.43
CA VAL A 96 13.86 57.48 -16.97
C VAL A 96 12.41 57.34 -16.49
N THR A 97 11.45 57.92 -17.21
CA THR A 97 10.02 57.81 -16.86
C THR A 97 9.50 56.39 -17.01
N THR A 98 9.89 55.67 -18.06
CA THR A 98 9.52 54.25 -18.26
C THR A 98 10.12 53.34 -17.19
N LEU A 99 11.38 53.57 -16.80
CA LEU A 99 12.04 52.84 -15.71
C LEU A 99 11.37 53.11 -14.35
N GLN A 100 10.97 54.36 -14.09
CA GLN A 100 10.25 54.72 -12.87
C GLN A 100 8.86 54.09 -12.81
N GLN A 101 8.14 54.03 -13.94
CA GLN A 101 6.86 53.31 -14.04
C GLN A 101 7.03 51.80 -13.85
N SER A 102 8.04 51.20 -14.48
CA SER A 102 8.36 49.77 -14.33
C SER A 102 8.67 49.43 -12.86
N LYS A 103 9.45 50.29 -12.18
CA LYS A 103 9.76 50.15 -10.76
C LYS A 103 8.50 50.23 -9.89
N SER A 104 7.64 51.23 -10.10
CA SER A 104 6.40 51.38 -9.33
C SER A 104 5.46 50.18 -9.51
N MET A 105 5.34 49.66 -10.73
CA MET A 105 4.50 48.50 -11.02
C MET A 105 5.09 47.21 -10.43
N SER A 106 6.42 47.04 -10.49
CA SER A 106 7.12 45.93 -9.84
C SER A 106 6.93 45.93 -8.32
N GLU A 107 6.98 47.10 -7.68
CA GLU A 107 6.70 47.26 -6.23
C GLU A 107 5.26 46.83 -5.89
N GLU A 108 4.26 47.25 -6.69
CA GLU A 108 2.86 46.85 -6.47
C GLU A 108 2.65 45.34 -6.64
N ILE A 109 3.20 44.74 -7.70
CA ILE A 109 3.08 43.30 -7.96
C ILE A 109 3.78 42.50 -6.86
N THR A 110 4.93 42.97 -6.37
CA THR A 110 5.65 42.31 -5.27
C THR A 110 4.81 42.26 -3.99
N VAL A 111 4.08 43.34 -3.67
CA VAL A 111 3.14 43.35 -2.54
C VAL A 111 2.00 42.36 -2.77
N ARG A 112 1.40 42.34 -3.97
CA ARG A 112 0.31 41.43 -4.32
C ARG A 112 0.71 39.95 -4.27
N VAL A 113 1.91 39.61 -4.75
CA VAL A 113 2.47 38.25 -4.66
C VAL A 113 2.59 37.85 -3.19
N LYS A 114 3.11 38.73 -2.33
CA LYS A 114 3.26 38.46 -0.90
C LYS A 114 1.91 38.21 -0.20
N GLU A 115 0.89 39.02 -0.48
CA GLU A 115 -0.47 38.81 0.05
C GLU A 115 -1.07 37.48 -0.42
N SER A 116 -0.85 37.14 -1.70
CA SER A 116 -1.30 35.88 -2.29
C SER A 116 -0.60 34.67 -1.67
N GLU A 117 0.70 34.74 -1.39
CA GLU A 117 1.44 33.70 -0.67
C GLU A 117 0.93 33.49 0.76
N GLU A 118 0.55 34.55 1.46
CA GLU A 118 -0.05 34.43 2.80
C GLU A 118 -1.44 33.76 2.75
N ALA A 119 -2.25 34.09 1.74
CA ALA A 119 -3.51 33.41 1.48
C ALA A 119 -3.28 31.93 1.13
N GLU A 120 -2.25 31.61 0.33
CA GLU A 120 -1.89 30.24 -0.04
C GLU A 120 -1.48 29.44 1.19
N LYS A 121 -0.72 30.02 2.12
CA LYS A 121 -0.36 29.40 3.40
C LYS A 121 -1.60 29.05 4.22
N LYS A 122 -2.58 29.95 4.32
CA LYS A 122 -3.85 29.70 5.03
C LYS A 122 -4.65 28.57 4.37
N LEU A 123 -4.75 28.56 3.04
CA LEU A 123 -5.40 27.47 2.29
C LEU A 123 -4.67 26.14 2.48
N ASN A 124 -3.34 26.15 2.46
CA ASN A 124 -2.51 24.98 2.69
C ASN A 124 -2.73 24.38 4.08
N ILE A 125 -2.90 25.20 5.12
CA ILE A 125 -3.22 24.72 6.47
C ILE A 125 -4.58 24.02 6.49
N ALA A 126 -5.60 24.61 5.88
CA ALA A 126 -6.92 24.00 5.79
C ALA A 126 -6.91 22.68 5.00
N ARG A 127 -6.09 22.60 3.94
CA ARG A 127 -5.90 21.40 3.12
C ARG A 127 -5.19 20.28 3.88
N LYS A 128 -4.12 20.62 4.62
CA LYS A 128 -3.33 19.67 5.43
C LYS A 128 -4.16 18.92 6.48
N LYS A 129 -5.36 19.38 6.83
CA LYS A 129 -6.29 18.62 7.68
C LYS A 129 -6.62 17.24 7.12
N TYR A 130 -6.67 17.08 5.80
CA TYR A 130 -6.96 15.79 5.13
C TYR A 130 -5.69 14.96 4.85
N LEU A 131 -4.52 15.44 5.26
CA LEU A 131 -3.24 14.75 5.06
C LEU A 131 -3.21 13.31 5.58
N PRO A 132 -3.82 12.95 6.73
CA PRO A 132 -3.83 11.57 7.22
C PRO A 132 -4.47 10.59 6.23
N VAL A 133 -5.55 10.99 5.54
CA VAL A 133 -6.25 10.17 4.54
C VAL A 133 -5.35 9.94 3.33
N ALA A 134 -4.71 11.00 2.85
CA ALA A 134 -3.81 10.94 1.71
C ALA A 134 -2.52 10.14 2.02
N ALA A 135 -1.97 10.30 3.23
CA ALA A 135 -0.82 9.54 3.71
C ALA A 135 -1.16 8.04 3.80
N ARG A 136 -2.32 7.68 4.35
CA ARG A 136 -2.80 6.29 4.35
C ARG A 136 -2.92 5.74 2.93
N GLY A 137 -3.53 6.49 2.01
CA GLY A 137 -3.63 6.11 0.60
C GLY A 137 -2.25 5.87 -0.04
N ALA A 138 -1.28 6.74 0.21
CA ALA A 138 0.08 6.57 -0.29
C ALA A 138 0.73 5.29 0.26
N VAL A 139 0.64 5.04 1.57
CA VAL A 139 1.14 3.80 2.19
C VAL A 139 0.55 2.56 1.52
N LEU A 140 -0.77 2.52 1.38
CA LEU A 140 -1.46 1.38 0.79
C LEU A 140 -1.06 1.16 -0.68
N TYR A 141 -0.89 2.23 -1.46
CA TYR A 141 -0.39 2.12 -2.83
C TYR A 141 0.99 1.46 -2.88
N PHE A 142 1.95 1.91 -2.07
CA PHE A 142 3.30 1.35 -2.09
C PHE A 142 3.32 -0.10 -1.60
N VAL A 143 2.48 -0.46 -0.63
CA VAL A 143 2.30 -1.87 -0.24
C VAL A 143 1.78 -2.71 -1.41
N VAL A 144 0.77 -2.23 -2.13
CA VAL A 144 0.21 -2.93 -3.31
C VAL A 144 1.23 -3.00 -4.45
N ALA A 145 1.98 -1.94 -4.72
CA ALA A 145 3.02 -1.93 -5.75
C ALA A 145 4.15 -2.94 -5.45
N ASN A 146 4.50 -3.09 -4.16
CA ASN A 146 5.52 -4.03 -3.71
C ASN A 146 5.08 -5.50 -3.83
N LEU A 147 3.79 -5.82 -4.00
CA LEU A 147 3.34 -7.19 -4.24
C LEU A 147 3.92 -7.81 -5.51
N SER A 148 4.33 -6.98 -6.48
CA SER A 148 5.03 -7.42 -7.67
C SER A 148 6.35 -8.17 -7.39
N SER A 149 6.98 -7.88 -6.25
CA SER A 149 8.19 -8.58 -5.79
C SER A 149 7.87 -9.98 -5.24
N VAL A 150 6.67 -10.18 -4.68
CA VAL A 150 6.17 -11.47 -4.21
C VAL A 150 5.74 -12.34 -5.39
N ASN A 151 5.00 -11.76 -6.33
CA ASN A 151 4.63 -12.44 -7.57
C ASN A 151 4.50 -11.44 -8.72
N VAL A 152 5.15 -11.75 -9.84
CA VAL A 152 5.22 -10.86 -11.02
C VAL A 152 3.84 -10.54 -11.63
N MET A 153 2.81 -11.35 -11.34
CA MET A 153 1.44 -11.13 -11.80
C MET A 153 0.65 -10.15 -10.91
N TYR A 154 1.14 -9.82 -9.71
CA TYR A 154 0.49 -8.91 -8.77
C TYR A 154 0.83 -7.45 -9.08
N GLN A 155 0.46 -7.03 -10.29
CA GLN A 155 0.70 -5.69 -10.79
C GLN A 155 -0.62 -4.91 -10.85
N PHE A 156 -0.59 -3.68 -10.35
CA PHE A 156 -1.72 -2.77 -10.33
C PHE A 156 -1.25 -1.39 -10.81
N SER A 157 -2.05 -0.72 -11.65
CA SER A 157 -1.70 0.62 -12.11
C SER A 157 -1.99 1.67 -11.03
N LEU A 158 -1.21 2.76 -11.06
CA LEU A 158 -1.53 3.95 -10.28
C LEU A 158 -2.90 4.53 -10.65
N THR A 159 -3.26 4.51 -11.93
CA THR A 159 -4.57 4.99 -12.40
C THR A 159 -5.73 4.19 -11.79
N TRP A 160 -5.62 2.86 -11.76
CA TRP A 160 -6.60 2.02 -11.06
C TRP A 160 -6.67 2.36 -9.57
N PHE A 161 -5.52 2.51 -8.92
CA PHE A 161 -5.47 2.85 -7.49
C PHE A 161 -6.12 4.21 -7.21
N HIS A 162 -5.83 5.22 -8.03
CA HIS A 162 -6.38 6.57 -7.92
C HIS A 162 -7.90 6.56 -8.10
N ASN A 163 -8.42 5.87 -9.12
CA ASN A 163 -9.86 5.74 -9.33
C ASN A 163 -10.54 5.07 -8.13
N MET A 164 -9.97 3.96 -7.64
CA MET A 164 -10.49 3.26 -6.46
C MET A 164 -10.46 4.15 -5.22
N PHE A 165 -9.40 4.93 -5.02
CA PHE A 165 -9.28 5.89 -3.94
C PHE A 165 -10.38 6.96 -3.98
N VAL A 166 -10.63 7.55 -5.15
CA VAL A 166 -11.71 8.55 -5.35
C VAL A 166 -13.09 7.92 -5.10
N THR A 167 -13.37 6.75 -5.67
CA THR A 167 -14.64 6.03 -5.44
C THR A 167 -14.84 5.72 -3.95
N CYS A 168 -13.77 5.37 -3.23
CA CYS A 168 -13.85 5.15 -1.79
C CYS A 168 -14.16 6.41 -1.00
N ILE A 169 -13.92 7.62 -1.53
CA ILE A 169 -14.27 8.87 -0.86
C ILE A 169 -15.75 9.20 -1.12
N ASP A 170 -16.22 8.99 -2.36
CA ASP A 170 -17.59 9.28 -2.82
C ASP A 170 -18.71 8.50 -2.15
N LEU A 171 -18.41 7.31 -1.62
CA LEU A 171 -19.39 6.43 -0.95
C LEU A 171 -19.90 7.00 0.40
N SER A 172 -19.83 8.31 0.63
CA SER A 172 -19.98 8.94 1.95
C SER A 172 -21.41 9.23 2.41
N GLU A 173 -22.48 9.12 1.61
CA GLU A 173 -23.82 9.50 2.13
C GLU A 173 -25.04 8.61 1.82
N SER A 174 -24.97 7.54 1.03
CA SER A 174 -26.12 6.60 0.89
C SER A 174 -25.76 5.34 0.14
N ASN A 175 -24.99 4.46 0.79
CA ASN A 175 -25.10 3.01 0.64
C ASN A 175 -24.06 2.39 1.58
N PRO A 176 -24.45 1.78 2.72
CA PRO A 176 -23.57 0.78 3.29
C PRO A 176 -23.32 -0.26 2.19
N ILE A 177 -22.12 -0.84 2.18
CA ILE A 177 -21.80 -1.99 1.32
C ILE A 177 -22.78 -3.10 1.69
N VAL A 178 -23.93 -3.10 1.04
CA VAL A 178 -24.74 -4.28 0.83
C VAL A 178 -23.95 -5.02 -0.23
N VAL A 179 -23.08 -5.91 0.23
CA VAL A 179 -22.82 -7.14 -0.52
C VAL A 179 -24.20 -7.61 -0.96
N ALA A 180 -24.47 -7.58 -2.27
CA ALA A 180 -25.77 -7.88 -2.84
C ALA A 180 -26.15 -9.34 -2.57
N SER A 181 -26.58 -9.64 -1.35
CA SER A 181 -27.01 -10.96 -0.90
C SER A 181 -28.51 -11.04 -0.65
N GLN A 182 -29.29 -9.98 -0.87
CA GLN A 182 -30.75 -10.07 -0.82
C GLN A 182 -31.42 -8.97 -1.65
N ARG A 183 -31.77 -9.32 -2.90
CA ARG A 183 -33.05 -8.99 -3.57
C ARG A 183 -32.95 -9.33 -5.05
N LEU A 184 -33.71 -10.33 -5.48
CA LEU A 184 -34.60 -10.31 -6.64
C LEU A 184 -35.12 -11.73 -6.93
N SER A 185 -36.10 -12.16 -6.15
CA SER A 185 -37.18 -12.98 -6.70
C SER A 185 -38.30 -12.03 -7.13
N GLY A 186 -38.56 -11.98 -8.44
CA GLY A 186 -39.90 -11.66 -8.95
C GLY A 186 -40.14 -10.24 -9.46
N VAL A 187 -40.30 -10.18 -10.79
CA VAL A 187 -41.32 -9.42 -11.53
C VAL A 187 -41.13 -7.90 -11.70
N LEU A 188 -40.92 -7.55 -12.97
CA LEU A 188 -40.99 -6.21 -13.57
C LEU A 188 -42.34 -5.52 -13.30
N ARG A 189 -42.31 -4.29 -12.78
CA ARG A 189 -43.33 -3.25 -13.06
C ARG A 189 -42.74 -1.85 -12.82
N PRO A 190 -43.03 -0.84 -13.67
CA PRO A 190 -42.61 0.53 -13.45
C PRO A 190 -43.63 1.27 -12.59
N SER A 191 -43.18 2.01 -11.57
CA SER A 191 -44.01 3.02 -10.92
C SER A 191 -43.22 4.28 -10.64
N SER A 192 -43.73 5.36 -11.23
CA SER A 192 -43.46 6.75 -10.91
C SER A 192 -43.73 7.07 -9.44
N SER A 193 -42.87 7.86 -8.80
CA SER A 193 -43.28 8.74 -7.72
C SER A 193 -42.35 9.96 -7.60
N ARG A 194 -42.94 11.14 -7.78
CA ARG A 194 -42.42 12.44 -7.36
C ARG A 194 -41.98 12.40 -5.90
N PHE A 195 -40.89 13.07 -5.57
CA PHE A 195 -40.78 13.78 -4.29
C PHE A 195 -39.96 15.07 -4.44
N SER A 196 -40.47 16.09 -3.78
CA SER A 196 -40.13 17.51 -3.88
C SER A 196 -38.98 17.94 -2.96
N LYS A 197 -38.30 19.00 -3.40
CA LYS A 197 -37.19 19.76 -2.79
C LYS A 197 -37.36 20.10 -1.30
N SER A 198 -36.23 20.24 -0.61
CA SER A 198 -35.97 21.40 0.25
C SER A 198 -34.57 21.95 -0.02
N ALA A 199 -34.51 23.26 -0.27
CA ALA A 199 -33.27 24.02 -0.42
C ALA A 199 -32.95 24.64 0.94
N SER A 200 -31.73 24.45 1.45
CA SER A 200 -31.19 25.21 2.57
C SER A 200 -30.04 26.08 2.07
N SER A 201 -30.28 27.39 2.12
CA SER A 201 -29.29 28.45 2.01
C SER A 201 -28.34 28.40 3.20
N HIS A 202 -27.03 28.25 2.95
CA HIS A 202 -26.01 28.53 3.96
C HIS A 202 -25.23 29.79 3.57
N THR A 203 -25.54 30.85 4.31
CA THR A 203 -24.78 32.10 4.40
C THR A 203 -23.38 31.84 4.98
N SER A 204 -22.40 32.45 4.33
CA SER A 204 -21.00 32.54 4.71
C SER A 204 -20.79 33.37 5.98
N SER A 205 -20.16 32.77 7.00
CA SER A 205 -19.47 33.51 8.07
C SER A 205 -18.21 32.73 8.48
N ASN A 206 -17.06 33.39 8.33
CA ASN A 206 -15.79 32.97 8.92
C ASN A 206 -15.90 33.07 10.44
N SER A 207 -15.99 31.92 11.11
CA SER A 207 -15.76 31.79 12.55
C SER A 207 -15.00 30.49 12.78
N GLU A 208 -14.01 30.52 13.67
CA GLU A 208 -13.25 29.33 14.08
C GLU A 208 -14.20 28.17 14.45
N PRO A 209 -13.88 26.93 14.05
CA PRO A 209 -14.77 25.80 14.29
C PRO A 209 -14.87 25.54 15.79
N SER A 210 -16.09 25.46 16.29
CA SER A 210 -16.36 25.00 17.65
C SER A 210 -15.74 23.60 17.89
N PRO A 211 -15.37 23.23 19.13
CA PRO A 211 -14.75 21.93 19.44
C PRO A 211 -15.53 20.71 18.90
N SER A 212 -16.85 20.85 18.69
CA SER A 212 -17.74 19.82 18.16
C SER A 212 -17.52 19.54 16.67
N GLU A 213 -17.19 20.56 15.86
CA GLU A 213 -16.99 20.40 14.42
C GLU A 213 -15.65 19.70 14.09
N GLY A 214 -14.61 19.97 14.88
CA GLY A 214 -13.31 19.30 14.75
C GLY A 214 -13.41 17.80 15.01
N ALA A 215 -14.13 17.41 16.06
CA ALA A 215 -14.37 16.01 16.39
C ALA A 215 -15.19 15.28 15.31
N ALA A 216 -16.19 15.93 14.72
CA ALA A 216 -17.00 15.38 13.63
C ALA A 216 -16.17 15.14 12.36
N LEU A 217 -15.34 16.11 11.96
CA LEU A 217 -14.42 15.97 10.82
C LEU A 217 -13.41 14.84 11.05
N ASN A 218 -12.86 14.76 12.26
CA ASN A 218 -11.95 13.70 12.67
C ASN A 218 -12.60 12.32 12.57
N MET A 219 -13.83 12.16 13.04
CA MET A 219 -14.58 10.91 12.92
C MET A 219 -14.84 10.54 11.45
N HIS A 220 -15.19 11.52 10.60
CA HIS A 220 -15.38 11.32 9.16
C HIS A 220 -14.09 10.83 8.49
N MET A 221 -12.94 11.44 8.79
CA MET A 221 -11.64 11.02 8.26
C MET A 221 -11.26 9.60 8.68
N LYS A 222 -11.49 9.23 9.95
CA LYS A 222 -11.29 7.85 10.43
C LYS A 222 -12.15 6.85 9.65
N LYS A 223 -13.43 7.18 9.39
CA LYS A 223 -14.31 6.35 8.56
C LYS A 223 -13.81 6.20 7.12
N MET A 224 -13.33 7.29 6.51
CA MET A 224 -12.74 7.25 5.16
C MET A 224 -11.49 6.35 5.11
N ILE A 225 -10.59 6.52 6.08
CA ILE A 225 -9.37 5.70 6.21
C ILE A 225 -9.72 4.21 6.33
N ASN A 226 -10.68 3.86 7.18
CA ASN A 226 -11.09 2.48 7.38
C ASN A 226 -11.73 1.89 6.11
N ARG A 227 -12.63 2.64 5.46
CA ARG A 227 -13.28 2.24 4.21
C ARG A 227 -12.27 2.03 3.08
N LEU A 228 -11.30 2.93 2.96
CA LEU A 228 -10.23 2.83 1.98
C LEU A 228 -9.39 1.56 2.23
N THR A 229 -8.98 1.34 3.48
CA THR A 229 -8.13 0.21 3.88
C THR A 229 -8.81 -1.13 3.63
N ILE A 230 -10.08 -1.29 4.03
CA ILE A 230 -10.83 -2.53 3.83
C ILE A 230 -11.15 -2.80 2.35
N ASN A 231 -11.49 -1.77 1.57
CA ASN A 231 -11.78 -1.95 0.15
C ASN A 231 -10.53 -2.37 -0.64
N ILE A 232 -9.39 -1.73 -0.38
CA ILE A 232 -8.11 -2.14 -0.99
C ILE A 232 -7.78 -3.57 -0.62
N TYR A 233 -7.93 -3.95 0.65
CA TYR A 233 -7.72 -5.33 1.08
C TYR A 233 -8.59 -6.31 0.30
N LYS A 234 -9.91 -6.07 0.27
CA LYS A 234 -10.88 -6.95 -0.38
C LYS A 234 -10.55 -7.14 -1.85
N ILE A 235 -10.40 -6.05 -2.60
CA ILE A 235 -10.17 -6.10 -4.05
C ILE A 235 -8.83 -6.76 -4.38
N VAL A 236 -7.75 -6.39 -3.67
CA VAL A 236 -6.43 -6.96 -3.93
C VAL A 236 -6.37 -8.43 -3.50
N SER A 237 -6.95 -8.81 -2.36
CA SER A 237 -6.91 -10.18 -1.84
C SER A 237 -7.57 -11.21 -2.75
N VAL A 238 -8.55 -10.81 -3.59
CA VAL A 238 -9.16 -11.68 -4.62
C VAL A 238 -8.13 -12.09 -5.68
N ALA A 239 -7.19 -11.19 -5.99
CA ALA A 239 -6.10 -11.45 -6.94
C ALA A 239 -4.94 -12.26 -6.34
N LEU A 240 -4.92 -12.51 -5.02
CA LEU A 240 -3.81 -13.18 -4.33
C LEU A 240 -4.10 -14.65 -4.06
N PHE A 241 -3.04 -15.47 -4.09
CA PHE A 241 -3.13 -16.86 -3.63
C PHE A 241 -3.32 -16.88 -2.11
N ALA A 242 -3.99 -17.90 -1.59
CA ALA A 242 -4.31 -18.02 -0.16
C ALA A 242 -3.09 -17.80 0.77
N HIS A 243 -1.92 -18.35 0.42
CA HIS A 243 -0.70 -18.20 1.22
C HIS A 243 -0.11 -16.78 1.19
N HIS A 244 -0.40 -15.99 0.15
CA HIS A 244 0.04 -14.59 0.06
C HIS A 244 -0.93 -13.62 0.73
N LYS A 245 -2.16 -14.03 1.07
CA LYS A 245 -3.15 -13.14 1.69
C LYS A 245 -2.67 -12.66 3.07
N LEU A 246 -2.23 -13.57 3.94
CA LEU A 246 -1.68 -13.19 5.24
C LEU A 246 -0.41 -12.33 5.11
N THR A 247 0.46 -12.64 4.16
CA THR A 247 1.64 -11.81 3.85
C THR A 247 1.22 -10.39 3.47
N PHE A 248 0.23 -10.24 2.60
CA PHE A 248 -0.29 -8.94 2.20
C PHE A 248 -0.92 -8.17 3.38
N SER A 249 -1.73 -8.84 4.20
CA SER A 249 -2.30 -8.22 5.41
C SER A 249 -1.21 -7.76 6.38
N PHE A 250 -0.17 -8.58 6.58
CA PHE A 250 0.99 -8.20 7.40
C PHE A 250 1.78 -7.03 6.77
N MET A 251 1.97 -7.00 5.45
CA MET A 251 2.63 -5.89 4.75
C MET A 251 1.82 -4.59 4.86
N MET A 252 0.49 -4.64 4.80
CA MET A 252 -0.35 -3.47 5.04
C MET A 252 -0.25 -3.02 6.49
N CYS A 253 -0.41 -3.94 7.45
CA CYS A 253 -0.31 -3.66 8.88
C CYS A 253 1.02 -3.00 9.23
N SER A 254 2.13 -3.66 8.91
CA SER A 254 3.48 -3.14 9.17
C SER A 254 3.76 -1.85 8.39
N GLY A 255 3.32 -1.73 7.14
CA GLY A 255 3.48 -0.49 6.36
C GLY A 255 2.74 0.70 6.98
N ILE A 256 1.54 0.47 7.51
CA ILE A 256 0.75 1.47 8.24
C ILE A 256 1.48 1.89 9.52
N MET A 257 1.89 0.93 10.35
CA MET A 257 2.52 1.20 11.64
C MET A 257 3.91 1.87 11.49
N ARG A 258 4.65 1.54 10.43
CA ARG A 258 5.92 2.21 10.11
C ARG A 258 5.72 3.66 9.70
N ASN A 259 4.69 3.95 8.90
CA ASN A 259 4.33 5.33 8.60
C ASN A 259 3.89 6.10 9.85
N ASN A 260 3.21 5.44 10.80
CA ASN A 260 2.82 6.06 12.06
C ASN A 260 4.05 6.50 12.87
N ALA A 261 5.12 5.70 12.92
CA ALA A 261 6.37 6.07 13.62
C ALA A 261 6.97 7.38 13.08
N GLN A 262 7.01 7.55 11.76
CA GLN A 262 7.51 8.78 11.12
C GLN A 262 6.68 10.01 11.48
N VAL A 263 5.38 9.84 11.77
CA VAL A 263 4.51 10.93 12.22
C VAL A 263 4.78 11.27 13.69
N MET A 264 5.10 10.27 14.54
CA MET A 264 5.39 10.51 15.96
C MET A 264 6.67 11.32 16.17
N GLU A 265 7.65 11.19 15.28
CA GLU A 265 8.90 11.96 15.28
C GLU A 265 8.74 13.41 14.79
N SER A 266 7.58 13.77 14.24
CA SER A 266 7.32 15.12 13.72
C SER A 266 6.67 16.06 14.75
N ASP A 267 7.00 17.36 14.69
CA ASP A 267 6.51 18.43 15.58
C ASP A 267 5.02 18.78 15.35
N VAL A 268 4.14 17.79 15.40
CA VAL A 268 2.70 17.94 15.15
C VAL A 268 1.93 17.84 16.47
N SER A 269 0.76 18.48 16.56
CA SER A 269 -0.10 18.41 17.75
C SER A 269 -0.53 16.98 18.11
N GLU A 270 -0.71 16.71 19.41
CA GLU A 270 -1.11 15.39 19.93
C GLU A 270 -2.43 14.87 19.33
N GLU A 271 -3.41 15.76 19.09
CA GLU A 271 -4.67 15.39 18.42
C GLU A 271 -4.44 14.87 16.99
N SER A 272 -3.45 15.43 16.27
CA SER A 272 -3.10 14.99 14.93
C SER A 272 -2.32 13.67 14.94
N LYS A 273 -1.54 13.42 15.99
CA LYS A 273 -0.85 12.14 16.20
C LYS A 273 -1.86 11.02 16.45
N GLU A 274 -2.82 11.22 17.36
CA GLU A 274 -3.88 10.24 17.64
C GLU A 274 -4.70 9.91 16.37
N MET A 275 -4.99 10.93 15.56
CA MET A 275 -5.64 10.76 14.27
C MET A 275 -4.81 9.92 13.30
N ALA A 276 -3.51 10.22 13.16
CA ALA A 276 -2.62 9.52 12.24
C ALA A 276 -2.41 8.04 12.63
N LEU A 277 -2.32 7.77 13.94
CA LEU A 277 -2.20 6.43 14.50
C LEU A 277 -3.44 5.58 14.19
N CYS A 278 -4.63 6.19 14.19
CA CYS A 278 -5.91 5.50 13.99
C CYS A 278 -6.12 4.31 14.95
N GLY A 279 -5.54 4.39 16.16
CA GLY A 279 -5.58 3.34 17.17
C GLY A 279 -4.57 2.20 17.00
N MET A 280 -3.72 2.23 15.97
CA MET A 280 -2.64 1.26 15.77
C MET A 280 -1.33 1.73 16.42
N GLU A 281 -0.50 0.77 16.83
CA GLU A 281 0.84 1.08 17.34
C GLU A 281 1.78 1.58 16.21
N ALA A 282 2.99 1.99 16.59
CA ALA A 282 4.04 2.41 15.68
C ALA A 282 5.18 1.38 15.67
N ILE A 283 5.80 1.17 14.51
CA ILE A 283 7.00 0.31 14.37
C ILE A 283 8.15 1.22 13.93
N THR A 284 9.19 1.30 14.75
CA THR A 284 10.39 2.08 14.42
C THR A 284 11.17 1.41 13.28
N ASP A 285 11.95 2.19 12.52
CA ASP A 285 12.78 1.63 11.46
C ASP A 285 13.85 0.67 12.02
N LEU A 286 14.31 0.88 13.26
CA LEU A 286 15.24 -0.05 13.93
C LEU A 286 14.57 -1.38 14.28
N GLU A 287 13.37 -1.37 14.87
CA GLU A 287 12.60 -2.61 15.13
C GLU A 287 12.32 -3.37 13.84
N TRP A 288 11.95 -2.66 12.77
CA TRP A 288 11.70 -3.27 11.47
C TRP A 288 12.97 -3.87 10.85
N MET A 289 14.12 -3.21 10.99
CA MET A 289 15.40 -3.73 10.52
C MET A 289 15.79 -5.00 11.27
N VAL A 290 15.61 -5.03 12.58
CA VAL A 290 15.84 -6.23 13.40
C VAL A 290 14.88 -7.36 13.00
N PHE A 291 13.60 -7.07 12.72
CA PHE A 291 12.65 -8.06 12.24
C PHE A 291 13.10 -8.74 10.93
N LEU A 292 13.64 -7.95 9.98
CA LEU A 292 14.07 -8.47 8.68
C LEU A 292 15.47 -9.09 8.69
N GLN A 293 16.40 -8.53 9.46
CA GLN A 293 17.84 -8.82 9.37
C GLN A 293 18.49 -9.15 10.72
N GLY A 294 17.71 -9.34 11.79
CA GLY A 294 18.21 -9.52 13.15
C GLY A 294 19.24 -10.63 13.29
N GLN A 295 19.07 -11.74 12.57
CA GLN A 295 20.07 -12.80 12.55
C GLN A 295 21.43 -12.31 12.01
N VAL A 296 21.45 -11.60 10.87
CA VAL A 296 22.69 -11.07 10.28
C VAL A 296 23.30 -9.99 11.18
N MET A 297 22.47 -9.08 11.70
CA MET A 297 22.93 -8.02 12.59
C MET A 297 23.57 -8.59 13.87
N SER A 298 22.96 -9.62 14.47
CA SER A 298 23.51 -10.28 15.66
C SER A 298 24.86 -10.97 15.42
N THR A 299 25.16 -11.36 14.18
CA THR A 299 26.46 -11.95 13.82
C THR A 299 27.55 -10.93 13.54
N LEU A 300 27.17 -9.69 13.20
CA LEU A 300 28.11 -8.60 12.93
C LEU A 300 28.46 -7.78 14.17
N MET A 301 27.69 -7.93 15.25
CA MET A 301 27.92 -7.24 16.52
C MET A 301 29.19 -7.76 17.21
N ASP A 302 29.94 -6.87 17.84
CA ASP A 302 31.17 -7.24 18.55
C ASP A 302 30.85 -8.15 19.74
N ASP A 303 31.59 -9.26 19.84
CA ASP A 303 31.45 -10.24 20.92
C ASP A 303 31.68 -9.59 22.29
N THR A 304 32.51 -8.53 22.38
CA THR A 304 32.72 -7.81 23.65
C THR A 304 31.49 -7.04 24.12
N GLN A 305 30.68 -6.52 23.20
CA GLN A 305 29.41 -5.86 23.52
C GLN A 305 28.34 -6.89 23.87
N LEU A 306 28.27 -8.01 23.14
CA LEU A 306 27.34 -9.10 23.42
C LEU A 306 27.62 -9.75 24.79
N GLN A 307 28.88 -9.84 25.20
CA GLN A 307 29.28 -10.34 26.53
C GLN A 307 28.74 -9.49 27.68
N GLN A 308 28.41 -8.21 27.46
CA GLN A 308 27.77 -7.39 28.49
C GLN A 308 26.32 -7.82 28.76
N HIS A 309 25.70 -8.49 27.79
CA HIS A 309 24.34 -9.02 27.85
C HIS A 309 24.34 -10.56 27.93
N ASP A 310 25.27 -11.16 28.66
CA ASP A 310 25.36 -12.62 28.88
C ASP A 310 24.31 -13.17 29.86
N GLY A 311 23.47 -12.30 30.45
CA GLY A 311 22.49 -12.65 31.46
C GLY A 311 23.08 -12.94 32.84
N LEU A 312 24.37 -12.65 33.05
CA LEU A 312 25.04 -12.80 34.35
C LEU A 312 25.08 -11.46 35.08
N SER A 313 24.83 -11.47 36.40
CA SER A 313 25.18 -10.31 37.24
C SER A 313 26.70 -10.15 37.35
N PRO A 314 27.23 -8.94 37.65
CA PRO A 314 28.66 -8.75 37.85
C PRO A 314 29.28 -9.72 38.87
N MET A 315 28.53 -10.05 39.92
CA MET A 315 28.96 -11.01 40.95
C MET A 315 28.96 -12.45 40.43
N GLN A 316 27.94 -12.86 39.66
CA GLN A 316 27.88 -14.19 39.02
C GLN A 316 28.95 -14.37 37.94
N ARG A 317 29.35 -13.28 37.25
CA ARG A 317 30.45 -13.31 36.28
C ARG A 317 31.79 -13.59 36.97
N LEU A 318 32.04 -12.95 38.11
CA LEU A 318 33.22 -13.22 38.95
C LEU A 318 33.18 -14.65 39.54
N GLU A 319 32.01 -15.12 39.97
CA GLU A 319 31.86 -16.51 40.43
C GLU A 319 32.06 -17.53 39.31
N TRP A 320 31.60 -17.24 38.09
CA TRP A 320 31.82 -18.05 36.90
C TRP A 320 33.32 -18.16 36.59
N GLU A 321 34.02 -17.03 36.53
CA GLU A 321 35.47 -16.96 36.28
C GLU A 321 36.28 -17.70 37.36
N SER A 322 35.77 -17.76 38.58
CA SER A 322 36.41 -18.42 39.72
C SER A 322 36.09 -19.91 39.86
N LYS A 323 34.86 -20.35 39.57
CA LYS A 323 34.36 -21.71 39.87
C LYS A 323 34.01 -22.55 38.63
N GLY A 324 33.90 -21.95 37.44
CA GLY A 324 33.58 -22.63 36.18
C GLY A 324 32.15 -23.16 36.03
N THR A 325 31.29 -22.97 37.03
CA THR A 325 29.87 -23.36 37.01
C THR A 325 29.00 -22.15 37.31
N GLY A 326 28.47 -21.50 36.29
CA GLY A 326 27.41 -20.51 36.48
C GLY A 326 26.17 -20.85 35.65
N PRO A 327 25.13 -20.01 35.74
CA PRO A 327 23.84 -20.32 35.16
C PRO A 327 23.95 -20.27 33.63
N THR A 328 23.41 -21.30 32.97
CA THR A 328 23.52 -21.47 31.53
C THR A 328 22.15 -21.31 30.87
N LYS A 329 22.14 -20.76 29.66
CA LYS A 329 20.91 -20.65 28.87
C LYS A 329 20.20 -22.03 28.72
N PRO A 330 18.87 -22.07 28.68
CA PRO A 330 18.11 -23.30 28.44
C PRO A 330 18.57 -24.07 27.21
N ARG A 331 18.49 -25.41 27.26
CA ARG A 331 19.01 -26.30 26.19
C ARG A 331 18.30 -26.13 24.85
N TRP A 332 17.02 -25.73 24.86
CA TRP A 332 16.23 -25.51 23.64
C TRP A 332 16.60 -24.21 22.90
N ILE A 333 17.35 -23.30 23.55
CA ILE A 333 17.85 -22.08 22.93
C ILE A 333 19.22 -22.38 22.29
N ASN A 334 19.27 -22.35 20.96
CA ASN A 334 20.53 -22.54 20.23
C ASN A 334 21.41 -21.27 20.29
N PRO A 335 22.71 -21.34 19.94
CA PRO A 335 23.61 -20.18 20.00
C PRO A 335 23.18 -18.98 19.14
N SER A 336 22.52 -19.23 18.00
CA SER A 336 22.02 -18.16 17.12
C SER A 336 20.81 -17.44 17.72
N MET A 337 19.89 -18.16 18.36
CA MET A 337 18.76 -17.57 19.09
C MET A 337 19.27 -16.75 20.26
N TRP A 338 20.24 -17.30 21.00
CA TRP A 338 20.86 -16.61 22.13
C TRP A 338 21.48 -15.28 21.72
N ARG A 339 22.35 -15.26 20.69
CA ARG A 339 22.94 -14.01 20.18
C ARG A 339 21.90 -12.98 19.78
N GLN A 340 20.78 -13.41 19.19
CA GLN A 340 19.69 -12.50 18.83
C GLN A 340 18.99 -11.92 20.06
N CYS A 341 18.80 -12.69 21.13
CA CYS A 341 18.29 -12.17 22.41
C CYS A 341 19.24 -11.14 23.02
N GLN A 342 20.55 -11.42 23.01
CA GLN A 342 21.58 -10.49 23.50
C GLN A 342 21.58 -9.19 22.68
N HIS A 343 21.46 -9.31 21.36
CA HIS A 343 21.35 -8.17 20.46
C HIS A 343 20.07 -7.35 20.70
N LEU A 344 18.92 -8.00 20.94
CA LEU A 344 17.68 -7.32 21.29
C LEU A 344 17.80 -6.52 22.59
N GLU A 345 18.36 -7.12 23.63
CA GLU A 345 18.57 -6.47 24.93
C GLU A 345 19.54 -5.29 24.84
N ALA A 346 20.57 -5.40 23.99
CA ALA A 346 21.51 -4.30 23.74
C ALA A 346 20.88 -3.13 22.98
N LEU A 347 19.95 -3.40 22.05
CA LEU A 347 19.35 -2.38 21.20
C LEU A 347 18.16 -1.67 21.83
N PHE A 348 17.29 -2.39 22.56
CA PHE A 348 16.06 -1.79 23.09
C PHE A 348 15.96 -1.93 24.61
N PRO A 349 15.85 -0.80 25.35
CA PRO A 349 15.71 -0.80 26.80
C PRO A 349 14.49 -1.57 27.33
N VAL A 350 13.46 -1.76 26.51
CA VAL A 350 12.26 -2.55 26.87
C VAL A 350 12.56 -4.03 27.07
N TYR A 351 13.65 -4.55 26.50
CA TYR A 351 14.14 -5.91 26.71
C TYR A 351 15.19 -6.00 27.83
N ASP A 352 15.35 -4.95 28.65
CA ASP A 352 16.28 -4.99 29.77
C ASP A 352 16.06 -6.24 30.63
N SER A 353 17.16 -6.89 30.99
CA SER A 353 17.16 -8.13 31.78
C SER A 353 16.52 -9.35 31.09
N LEU A 354 16.27 -9.31 29.77
CA LEU A 354 15.76 -10.45 28.99
C LEU A 354 16.65 -11.69 29.14
N CYS A 355 17.94 -11.58 28.81
CA CYS A 355 18.89 -12.69 28.87
C CYS A 355 19.04 -13.18 30.32
N ARG A 356 19.05 -12.24 31.28
CA ARG A 356 19.11 -12.57 32.70
C ARG A 356 17.88 -13.35 33.17
N SER A 357 16.69 -13.01 32.68
CA SER A 357 15.47 -13.76 32.99
C SER A 357 15.46 -15.14 32.34
N ILE A 358 15.88 -15.27 31.08
CA ILE A 358 15.98 -16.57 30.38
C ILE A 358 16.86 -17.56 31.15
N VAL A 359 17.96 -17.05 31.72
CA VAL A 359 18.93 -17.84 32.46
C VAL A 359 18.48 -18.16 33.89
N ASN A 360 17.79 -17.24 34.58
CA ASN A 360 17.46 -17.40 36.00
C ASN A 360 16.00 -17.84 36.27
N ASN A 361 15.07 -17.68 35.33
CA ASN A 361 13.65 -18.01 35.49
C ASN A 361 13.21 -19.08 34.48
N HIS A 362 13.68 -20.32 34.69
CA HIS A 362 13.37 -21.41 33.77
C HIS A 362 11.87 -21.74 33.67
N SER A 363 11.09 -21.56 34.74
CA SER A 363 9.66 -21.89 34.72
C SER A 363 8.87 -20.97 33.77
N GLN A 364 9.13 -19.66 33.82
CA GLN A 364 8.52 -18.68 32.91
C GLN A 364 8.81 -19.02 31.44
N TRP A 365 10.08 -19.29 31.12
CA TRP A 365 10.52 -19.53 29.74
C TRP A 365 10.23 -20.95 29.24
N GLN A 366 10.04 -21.92 30.14
CA GLN A 366 9.53 -23.24 29.79
C GLN A 366 8.04 -23.16 29.40
N ILE A 367 7.24 -22.40 30.15
CA ILE A 367 5.84 -22.12 29.79
C ILE A 367 5.74 -21.44 28.43
N PHE A 368 6.64 -20.49 28.16
CA PHE A 368 6.75 -19.87 26.84
C PHE A 368 7.06 -20.91 25.75
N ALA A 369 8.11 -21.72 25.94
CA ALA A 369 8.54 -22.70 24.94
C ALA A 369 7.50 -23.79 24.64
N ASP A 370 6.74 -24.20 25.65
CA ASP A 370 5.72 -25.25 25.53
C ASP A 370 4.36 -24.71 25.05
N SER A 371 4.16 -23.38 25.06
CA SER A 371 2.90 -22.78 24.67
C SER A 371 2.62 -22.98 23.17
N PRO A 372 1.43 -23.46 22.77
CA PRO A 372 1.02 -23.47 21.37
C PRO A 372 0.75 -22.06 20.83
N ASP A 373 0.65 -21.07 21.73
CA ASP A 373 0.27 -19.70 21.45
C ASP A 373 1.03 -18.70 22.34
N PRO A 374 2.35 -18.54 22.13
CA PRO A 374 3.17 -17.62 22.91
C PRO A 374 2.73 -16.16 22.76
N TYR A 375 2.18 -15.79 21.60
CA TYR A 375 1.82 -14.41 21.28
C TYR A 375 0.71 -13.88 22.22
N THR A 376 -0.44 -14.54 22.25
CA THR A 376 -1.55 -14.13 23.14
C THR A 376 -1.21 -14.36 24.61
N MET A 377 -0.42 -15.39 24.93
CA MET A 377 0.04 -15.62 26.29
C MET A 377 0.80 -14.41 26.86
N MET A 378 1.68 -13.80 26.07
CA MET A 378 2.47 -12.64 26.49
C MET A 378 1.65 -11.36 26.72
N GLN A 379 0.39 -11.32 26.27
CA GLN A 379 -0.51 -10.21 26.59
C GLN A 379 -0.94 -10.21 28.07
N THR A 380 -0.76 -11.32 28.78
CA THR A 380 -1.06 -11.44 30.21
C THR A 380 0.22 -11.57 31.04
N SER A 381 0.23 -10.94 32.23
CA SER A 381 1.37 -11.04 33.15
C SER A 381 1.61 -12.48 33.59
N TYR A 382 2.88 -12.89 33.62
CA TYR A 382 3.28 -14.17 34.19
C TYR A 382 2.90 -14.24 35.68
N GLN A 383 2.22 -15.33 36.07
CA GLN A 383 1.96 -15.66 37.47
C GLN A 383 2.68 -16.95 37.84
N PRO A 384 3.61 -16.92 38.82
CA PRO A 384 4.25 -18.15 39.28
C PRO A 384 3.22 -19.05 39.94
N THR A 385 3.19 -20.33 39.56
CA THR A 385 2.37 -21.35 40.22
C THR A 385 2.80 -21.51 41.68
N ASN A 386 1.84 -21.46 42.61
CA ASN A 386 2.01 -21.42 44.07
C ASN A 386 2.85 -22.56 44.71
N ASP A 387 3.31 -23.55 43.93
CA ASP A 387 4.01 -24.75 44.42
C ASP A 387 5.54 -24.74 44.24
N GLN A 388 6.14 -23.64 43.75
CA GLN A 388 7.61 -23.52 43.66
C GLN A 388 8.16 -22.52 44.68
N PRO A 389 9.24 -22.87 45.42
CA PRO A 389 9.90 -21.91 46.31
C PRO A 389 10.37 -20.72 45.47
N VAL A 390 9.92 -19.52 45.82
CA VAL A 390 10.30 -18.28 45.14
C VAL A 390 11.79 -18.06 45.41
N ASP A 391 12.62 -18.46 44.46
CA ASP A 391 14.05 -18.18 44.52
C ASP A 391 14.22 -16.65 44.54
N ILE A 392 14.86 -16.10 45.58
CA ILE A 392 14.98 -14.64 45.81
C ILE A 392 15.73 -13.95 44.64
N ASN A 393 16.45 -14.72 43.83
CA ASN A 393 17.19 -14.26 42.66
C ASN A 393 16.44 -14.46 41.32
N CYS A 394 15.19 -14.94 41.33
CA CYS A 394 14.39 -15.20 40.13
C CYS A 394 13.85 -13.89 39.54
N ILE A 395 14.40 -13.48 38.40
CA ILE A 395 13.96 -12.26 37.69
C ILE A 395 12.86 -12.61 36.70
N THR A 396 11.66 -12.13 37.00
CA THR A 396 10.51 -12.25 36.08
C THR A 396 10.61 -11.17 35.00
N PHE A 397 10.65 -11.61 33.74
CA PHE A 397 10.61 -10.69 32.60
C PHE A 397 9.17 -10.25 32.35
N ARG A 398 8.94 -8.93 32.29
CA ARG A 398 7.60 -8.34 32.14
C ARG A 398 7.21 -8.22 30.68
N TRP A 399 6.96 -9.36 30.03
CA TRP A 399 6.56 -9.37 28.63
C TRP A 399 5.24 -8.63 28.37
N GLU A 400 4.38 -8.43 29.38
CA GLU A 400 3.10 -7.73 29.23
C GLU A 400 3.25 -6.24 28.91
N LYS A 401 4.46 -5.69 29.08
CA LYS A 401 4.79 -4.29 28.80
C LYS A 401 5.32 -4.06 27.39
N LEU A 402 5.62 -5.14 26.67
CA LEU A 402 6.10 -5.06 25.30
C LEU A 402 4.96 -4.67 24.36
N SER A 403 5.31 -4.00 23.26
CA SER A 403 4.37 -3.73 22.17
C SER A 403 3.98 -5.02 21.45
N SER A 404 2.88 -4.97 20.70
CA SER A 404 2.42 -6.11 19.89
C SER A 404 3.49 -6.58 18.90
N PHE A 405 4.24 -5.64 18.31
CA PHE A 405 5.34 -5.96 17.40
C PHE A 405 6.55 -6.55 18.12
N GLN A 406 6.82 -6.12 19.35
CA GLN A 406 7.90 -6.66 20.20
C GLN A 406 7.60 -8.09 20.67
N HIS A 407 6.33 -8.42 20.98
CA HIS A 407 5.91 -9.81 21.14
C HIS A 407 6.22 -10.65 19.91
N LEU A 408 5.92 -10.11 18.72
CA LEU A 408 6.18 -10.81 17.46
C LEU A 408 7.67 -11.07 17.23
N LEU A 409 8.56 -10.14 17.59
CA LEU A 409 10.02 -10.31 17.55
C LEU A 409 10.48 -11.46 18.46
N LEU A 410 9.97 -11.53 19.70
CA LEU A 410 10.31 -12.63 20.61
C LEU A 410 9.84 -13.99 20.06
N VAL A 411 8.62 -14.08 19.52
CA VAL A 411 8.13 -15.32 18.90
C VAL A 411 8.97 -15.69 17.67
N GLN A 412 9.36 -14.72 16.84
CA GLN A 412 10.20 -14.94 15.67
C GLN A 412 11.56 -15.55 16.04
N ILE A 413 12.17 -15.11 17.15
CA ILE A 413 13.49 -15.57 17.59
C ILE A 413 13.38 -16.88 18.36
N LEU A 414 12.45 -16.97 19.33
CA LEU A 414 12.40 -18.05 20.30
C LEU A 414 11.46 -19.20 19.91
N GLN A 415 10.46 -18.96 19.05
CA GLN A 415 9.45 -19.98 18.67
C GLN A 415 8.98 -19.85 17.21
N GLN A 416 9.89 -20.12 16.28
CA GLN A 416 9.62 -20.03 14.83
C GLN A 416 8.46 -20.91 14.35
N SER A 417 8.17 -22.03 15.02
CA SER A 417 7.12 -22.98 14.62
C SER A 417 5.70 -22.39 14.69
N THR A 418 5.44 -21.47 15.62
CA THR A 418 4.12 -20.82 15.80
C THR A 418 4.09 -19.42 15.20
N PHE A 419 5.19 -18.97 14.59
CA PHE A 419 5.33 -17.60 14.07
C PHE A 419 4.22 -17.20 13.09
N VAL A 420 3.83 -18.07 12.16
CA VAL A 420 2.73 -17.77 11.20
C VAL A 420 1.40 -17.54 11.94
N SER A 421 1.13 -18.31 13.01
CA SER A 421 -0.05 -18.11 13.85
C SER A 421 0.04 -16.83 14.68
N ALA A 422 1.24 -16.44 15.11
CA ALA A 422 1.46 -15.17 15.80
C ALA A 422 1.24 -13.97 14.86
N VAL A 423 1.75 -14.04 13.62
CA VAL A 423 1.49 -13.01 12.58
C VAL A 423 -0.02 -12.88 12.30
N TYR A 424 -0.74 -13.99 12.21
CA TYR A 424 -2.21 -13.97 12.08
C TYR A 424 -2.85 -13.16 13.22
N LYS A 425 -2.50 -13.47 14.47
CA LYS A 425 -3.09 -12.82 15.65
C LYS A 425 -2.71 -11.35 15.76
N PHE A 426 -1.46 -11.02 15.46
CA PHE A 426 -0.97 -9.65 15.36
C PHE A 426 -1.78 -8.83 14.37
N VAL A 427 -2.04 -9.36 13.17
CA VAL A 427 -2.86 -8.66 12.17
C VAL A 427 -4.31 -8.51 12.63
N VAL A 428 -4.90 -9.55 13.24
CA VAL A 428 -6.27 -9.49 13.78
C VAL A 428 -6.39 -8.45 14.89
N GLU A 429 -5.39 -8.35 15.77
CA GLU A 429 -5.35 -7.37 16.84
C GLU A 429 -5.25 -5.94 16.33
N GLN A 430 -4.37 -5.68 15.35
CA GLN A 430 -4.09 -4.33 14.86
C GLN A 430 -5.08 -3.83 13.80
N MET A 431 -5.54 -4.71 12.90
CA MET A 431 -6.41 -4.34 11.78
C MET A 431 -7.83 -4.90 11.88
N GLY A 432 -8.03 -5.99 12.63
CA GLY A 432 -9.32 -6.69 12.74
C GLY A 432 -9.40 -7.98 11.91
N GLU A 433 -10.40 -8.80 12.22
CA GLU A 433 -10.57 -10.15 11.64
C GLU A 433 -10.86 -10.13 10.12
N ASP A 434 -11.51 -9.07 9.64
CA ASP A 434 -11.84 -8.86 8.23
C ASP A 434 -10.60 -8.88 7.32
N PHE A 435 -9.41 -8.58 7.87
CA PHE A 435 -8.15 -8.54 7.13
C PHE A 435 -7.45 -9.90 7.04
N VAL A 436 -8.04 -10.97 7.57
CA VAL A 436 -7.47 -12.31 7.45
C VAL A 436 -8.47 -13.35 6.95
N GLN A 437 -9.77 -13.03 7.02
CA GLN A 437 -10.79 -13.86 6.40
C GLN A 437 -10.62 -13.93 4.87
N THR A 438 -10.68 -15.16 4.35
CA THR A 438 -10.60 -15.39 2.92
C THR A 438 -11.99 -15.37 2.30
N GLY A 439 -12.31 -14.29 1.59
CA GLY A 439 -13.49 -14.28 0.71
C GLY A 439 -13.38 -15.29 -0.43
N SER A 440 -14.51 -15.86 -0.84
CA SER A 440 -14.62 -16.64 -2.07
C SER A 440 -14.66 -15.71 -3.29
N ILE A 441 -14.06 -16.13 -4.39
CA ILE A 441 -14.13 -15.41 -5.67
C ILE A 441 -15.54 -15.51 -6.22
N ASP A 442 -16.23 -14.38 -6.39
CA ASP A 442 -17.45 -14.32 -7.17
C ASP A 442 -17.14 -13.88 -8.61
N LEU A 443 -17.26 -14.82 -9.56
CA LEU A 443 -17.10 -14.53 -10.98
C LEU A 443 -18.13 -13.53 -11.49
N ARG A 444 -19.31 -13.46 -10.85
CA ARG A 444 -20.37 -12.52 -11.21
C ARG A 444 -19.94 -11.08 -10.94
N GLU A 445 -19.45 -10.81 -9.74
CA GLU A 445 -18.97 -9.48 -9.33
C GLU A 445 -17.83 -9.02 -10.25
N MET A 446 -16.83 -9.87 -10.46
CA MET A 446 -15.73 -9.56 -11.40
C MET A 446 -16.21 -9.28 -12.82
N PHE A 447 -17.22 -10.01 -13.29
CA PHE A 447 -17.78 -9.82 -14.62
C PHE A 447 -18.55 -8.49 -14.72
N GLU A 448 -19.32 -8.14 -13.69
CA GLU A 448 -20.11 -6.91 -13.63
C GLU A 448 -19.22 -5.66 -13.55
N GLU A 449 -18.06 -5.75 -12.88
CA GLU A 449 -17.04 -4.69 -12.87
C GLU A 449 -16.22 -4.61 -14.16
N SER A 450 -16.23 -5.66 -14.99
CA SER A 450 -15.48 -5.71 -16.24
C SER A 450 -16.24 -5.13 -17.44
N ASN A 451 -15.49 -4.67 -18.43
CA ASN A 451 -16.00 -4.22 -19.73
C ASN A 451 -15.10 -4.75 -20.86
N ALA A 452 -15.39 -4.38 -22.10
CA ALA A 452 -14.63 -4.85 -23.26
C ALA A 452 -13.14 -4.43 -23.28
N LYS A 453 -12.79 -3.40 -22.50
CA LYS A 453 -11.45 -2.83 -22.39
C LYS A 453 -10.68 -3.34 -21.17
N THR A 454 -11.34 -4.05 -20.24
CA THR A 454 -10.71 -4.61 -19.03
C THR A 454 -10.67 -6.15 -19.10
N PRO A 455 -9.52 -6.74 -19.48
CA PRO A 455 -9.37 -8.19 -19.52
C PRO A 455 -9.54 -8.83 -18.15
N LEU A 456 -10.09 -10.03 -18.13
CA LEU A 456 -10.24 -10.86 -16.93
C LEU A 456 -9.15 -11.93 -16.91
N ILE A 457 -8.41 -12.04 -15.82
CA ILE A 457 -7.18 -12.83 -15.76
C ILE A 457 -7.27 -13.86 -14.63
N PHE A 458 -7.21 -15.15 -15.01
CA PHE A 458 -7.04 -16.26 -14.08
C PHE A 458 -5.56 -16.56 -13.87
N ILE A 459 -5.09 -16.34 -12.64
CA ILE A 459 -3.76 -16.73 -12.20
C ILE A 459 -3.84 -18.14 -11.64
N LEU A 460 -3.15 -19.09 -12.29
CA LEU A 460 -3.31 -20.51 -12.04
C LEU A 460 -2.28 -21.05 -11.05
N SER A 461 -2.73 -21.87 -10.09
CA SER A 461 -1.85 -22.81 -9.40
C SER A 461 -1.49 -23.99 -10.31
N PRO A 462 -0.38 -24.72 -10.06
CA PRO A 462 -0.11 -25.96 -10.76
C PRO A 462 -1.30 -26.94 -10.68
N GLY A 463 -1.78 -27.42 -11.82
CA GLY A 463 -2.87 -28.41 -11.89
C GLY A 463 -4.29 -27.84 -11.82
N SER A 464 -4.49 -26.52 -11.73
CA SER A 464 -5.83 -25.93 -11.85
C SER A 464 -6.19 -25.60 -13.30
N ASP A 465 -7.47 -25.80 -13.65
CA ASP A 465 -8.04 -25.39 -14.94
C ASP A 465 -9.39 -24.67 -14.71
N PRO A 466 -9.48 -23.36 -14.99
CA PRO A 466 -10.70 -22.58 -14.78
C PRO A 466 -11.72 -22.74 -15.91
N ALA A 467 -11.43 -23.48 -16.99
CA ALA A 467 -12.30 -23.56 -18.16
C ALA A 467 -13.72 -24.06 -17.83
N SER A 468 -13.81 -25.13 -17.03
CA SER A 468 -15.10 -25.68 -16.59
C SER A 468 -15.91 -24.67 -15.77
N GLN A 469 -15.24 -23.92 -14.89
CA GLN A 469 -15.84 -22.88 -14.06
C GLN A 469 -16.38 -21.73 -14.92
N LEU A 470 -15.59 -21.26 -15.91
CA LEU A 470 -15.99 -20.20 -16.84
C LEU A 470 -17.17 -20.63 -17.71
N LEU A 471 -17.15 -21.84 -18.26
CA LEU A 471 -18.24 -22.35 -19.09
C LEU A 471 -19.55 -22.49 -18.31
N ARG A 472 -19.47 -22.97 -17.06
CA ARG A 472 -20.63 -23.04 -16.17
C ARG A 472 -21.21 -21.64 -15.93
N PHE A 473 -20.35 -20.68 -15.61
CA PHE A 473 -20.75 -19.29 -15.40
C PHE A 473 -21.38 -18.66 -16.65
N ALA A 474 -20.79 -18.87 -17.83
CA ALA A 474 -21.34 -18.38 -19.09
C ALA A 474 -22.73 -18.97 -19.38
N LYS A 475 -22.92 -20.26 -19.10
CA LYS A 475 -24.23 -20.93 -19.23
C LYS A 475 -25.25 -20.39 -18.22
N GLU A 476 -24.86 -20.11 -16.99
CA GLU A 476 -25.73 -19.52 -15.97
C GLU A 476 -26.18 -18.10 -16.36
N LEU A 477 -25.30 -17.30 -16.96
CA LEU A 477 -25.61 -15.92 -17.35
C LEU A 477 -26.47 -15.81 -18.62
N ARG A 478 -26.21 -16.63 -19.64
CA ARG A 478 -26.86 -16.50 -20.96
C ARG A 478 -27.65 -17.72 -21.40
N GLY A 479 -27.76 -18.76 -20.57
CA GLY A 479 -28.44 -20.02 -20.88
C GLY A 479 -27.67 -20.97 -21.83
N THR A 480 -26.58 -20.50 -22.46
CA THR A 480 -25.80 -21.24 -23.46
C THR A 480 -24.32 -20.87 -23.38
N THR A 481 -23.44 -21.75 -23.87
CA THR A 481 -21.99 -21.51 -23.98
C THR A 481 -21.55 -21.12 -25.39
N LEU A 482 -22.47 -21.05 -26.37
CA LEU A 482 -22.16 -20.80 -27.79
C LEU A 482 -21.51 -19.44 -28.07
N HIS A 483 -21.59 -18.50 -27.13
CA HIS A 483 -20.99 -17.18 -27.21
C HIS A 483 -19.54 -17.13 -26.68
N VAL A 484 -19.05 -18.26 -26.13
CA VAL A 484 -17.69 -18.39 -25.58
C VAL A 484 -16.83 -19.19 -26.55
N ASP A 485 -15.83 -18.54 -27.12
CA ASP A 485 -14.79 -19.18 -27.91
C ASP A 485 -13.55 -19.37 -27.03
N MET A 486 -12.89 -20.53 -27.10
CA MET A 486 -11.72 -20.84 -26.27
C MET A 486 -10.58 -21.36 -27.13
N ILE A 487 -9.35 -20.95 -26.81
CA ILE A 487 -8.14 -21.45 -27.46
C ILE A 487 -7.02 -21.62 -26.43
N SER A 488 -6.40 -22.80 -26.42
CA SER A 488 -5.18 -23.04 -25.64
C SER A 488 -3.95 -22.57 -26.40
N LEU A 489 -3.24 -21.62 -25.80
CA LEU A 489 -2.01 -21.08 -26.35
C LEU A 489 -0.86 -22.08 -26.16
N GLY A 490 -0.04 -22.17 -27.20
CA GLY A 490 1.13 -23.03 -27.30
C GLY A 490 1.91 -22.68 -28.56
N ARG A 491 2.92 -23.48 -28.91
CA ARG A 491 3.77 -23.20 -30.07
C ARG A 491 2.94 -23.08 -31.36
N GLY A 492 3.00 -21.92 -32.01
CA GLY A 492 2.33 -21.66 -33.29
C GLY A 492 0.85 -21.26 -33.21
N GLN A 493 0.24 -21.14 -32.02
CA GLN A 493 -1.20 -20.80 -31.90
C GLN A 493 -1.49 -19.28 -31.93
N GLY A 494 -0.47 -18.42 -31.82
CA GLY A 494 -0.61 -16.96 -31.79
C GLY A 494 -1.42 -16.37 -32.96
N PRO A 495 -1.10 -16.68 -34.23
CA PRO A 495 -1.86 -16.15 -35.38
C PRO A 495 -3.35 -16.55 -35.37
N LYS A 496 -3.66 -17.77 -34.93
CA LYS A 496 -5.05 -18.24 -34.80
C LYS A 496 -5.79 -17.51 -33.67
N ALA A 497 -5.12 -17.23 -32.56
CA ALA A 497 -5.69 -16.43 -31.48
C ALA A 497 -5.99 -15.00 -31.94
N GLU A 498 -5.12 -14.39 -32.74
CA GLU A 498 -5.31 -13.06 -33.32
C GLU A 498 -6.54 -12.99 -34.23
N GLU A 499 -6.73 -13.98 -35.11
CA GLU A 499 -7.92 -14.08 -35.96
C GLU A 499 -9.21 -14.22 -35.14
N LEU A 500 -9.18 -15.01 -34.06
CA LEU A 500 -10.33 -15.16 -33.16
C LEU A 500 -10.64 -13.87 -32.39
N ILE A 501 -9.62 -13.14 -31.95
CA ILE A 501 -9.79 -11.83 -31.29
C ILE A 501 -10.49 -10.86 -32.25
N GLN A 502 -10.00 -10.72 -33.48
CA GLN A 502 -10.57 -9.82 -34.48
C GLN A 502 -12.04 -10.13 -34.77
N LYS A 503 -12.39 -11.42 -34.90
CA LYS A 503 -13.78 -11.85 -35.09
C LYS A 503 -14.64 -11.55 -33.86
N ALA A 504 -14.15 -11.86 -32.67
CA ALA A 504 -14.91 -11.70 -31.43
C ALA A 504 -15.20 -10.22 -31.07
N GLN A 505 -14.34 -9.29 -31.50
CA GLN A 505 -14.53 -7.85 -31.27
C GLN A 505 -15.74 -7.26 -32.00
N ILE A 506 -16.00 -7.75 -33.21
CA ILE A 506 -17.04 -7.22 -34.11
C ILE A 506 -18.37 -7.94 -33.87
N LEU A 507 -18.32 -9.20 -33.42
CA LEU A 507 -19.49 -10.00 -33.14
C LEU A 507 -20.08 -9.69 -31.75
N LYS A 508 -21.36 -9.29 -31.72
CA LYS A 508 -22.06 -8.87 -30.50
C LYS A 508 -21.98 -9.89 -29.36
N GLY A 509 -21.47 -9.45 -28.21
CA GLY A 509 -21.51 -10.20 -26.96
C GLY A 509 -20.67 -11.48 -26.92
N ARG A 510 -19.64 -11.58 -27.76
CA ARG A 510 -18.71 -12.73 -27.77
C ARG A 510 -17.70 -12.65 -26.64
N TRP A 511 -17.39 -13.80 -26.06
CA TRP A 511 -16.31 -13.94 -25.09
C TRP A 511 -15.22 -14.79 -25.69
N LEU A 512 -13.98 -14.38 -25.50
CA LEU A 512 -12.81 -15.14 -25.92
C LEU A 512 -11.98 -15.52 -24.70
N PHE A 513 -11.68 -16.80 -24.56
CA PHE A 513 -10.81 -17.31 -23.50
C PHE A 513 -9.49 -17.84 -24.07
N LEU A 514 -8.39 -17.14 -23.78
CA LEU A 514 -7.05 -17.57 -24.10
C LEU A 514 -6.46 -18.33 -22.92
N GLN A 515 -6.26 -19.63 -23.07
CA GLN A 515 -5.70 -20.47 -22.02
C GLN A 515 -4.18 -20.56 -22.12
N ASN A 516 -3.52 -20.69 -20.96
CA ASN A 516 -2.09 -21.00 -20.87
C ASN A 516 -1.16 -19.97 -21.55
N CYS A 517 -1.40 -18.66 -21.34
CA CYS A 517 -0.64 -17.59 -21.99
C CYS A 517 0.88 -17.69 -21.78
N HIS A 518 1.35 -18.13 -20.61
CA HIS A 518 2.76 -18.44 -20.32
C HIS A 518 3.44 -19.38 -21.34
N LEU A 519 2.70 -20.25 -22.04
CA LEU A 519 3.26 -21.14 -23.07
C LEU A 519 3.54 -20.44 -24.40
N ALA A 520 3.10 -19.19 -24.58
CA ALA A 520 3.24 -18.40 -25.79
C ALA A 520 4.02 -17.10 -25.56
N ALA A 521 5.06 -17.14 -24.73
CA ALA A 521 5.90 -15.98 -24.37
C ALA A 521 6.28 -15.08 -25.57
N SER A 522 6.72 -15.66 -26.69
CA SER A 522 7.09 -14.92 -27.91
C SER A 522 5.96 -14.11 -28.57
N TRP A 523 4.70 -14.47 -28.30
CA TRP A 523 3.52 -13.80 -28.87
C TRP A 523 2.90 -12.77 -27.91
N MET A 524 3.24 -12.82 -26.62
CA MET A 524 2.69 -11.91 -25.62
C MET A 524 2.87 -10.41 -25.94
N PRO A 525 3.98 -9.93 -26.53
CA PRO A 525 4.09 -8.54 -26.97
C PRO A 525 3.07 -8.14 -28.04
N ARG A 526 2.65 -9.10 -28.90
CA ARG A 526 1.59 -8.84 -29.88
C ARG A 526 0.23 -8.76 -29.21
N LEU A 527 -0.06 -9.64 -28.25
CA LEU A 527 -1.28 -9.55 -27.44
C LEU A 527 -1.38 -8.21 -26.73
N GLN A 528 -0.27 -7.71 -26.16
CA GLN A 528 -0.20 -6.38 -25.56
C GLN A 528 -0.65 -5.30 -26.55
N ASN A 529 -0.04 -5.23 -27.74
CA ASN A 529 -0.42 -4.25 -28.76
C ASN A 529 -1.90 -4.34 -29.16
N ILE A 530 -2.44 -5.57 -29.24
CA ILE A 530 -3.84 -5.80 -29.55
C ILE A 530 -4.73 -5.20 -28.44
N VAL A 531 -4.47 -5.52 -27.17
CA VAL A 531 -5.26 -5.00 -26.03
C VAL A 531 -5.12 -3.48 -25.89
N ASP A 532 -3.93 -2.93 -26.09
CA ASP A 532 -3.69 -1.48 -26.05
C ASP A 532 -4.50 -0.75 -27.14
N ASN A 533 -4.72 -1.38 -28.30
CA ASN A 533 -5.59 -0.84 -29.34
C ASN A 533 -7.06 -0.76 -28.92
N PHE A 534 -7.57 -1.65 -28.04
CA PHE A 534 -8.96 -1.58 -27.56
C PHE A 534 -9.22 -0.32 -26.76
N ASN A 535 -8.17 0.19 -26.11
CA ASN A 535 -8.25 1.35 -25.25
C ASN A 535 -8.31 2.67 -26.03
N LYS A 536 -8.03 2.68 -27.33
CA LYS A 536 -8.13 3.87 -28.17
C LYS A 536 -9.59 4.38 -28.27
N PRO A 537 -9.81 5.70 -28.36
CA PRO A 537 -11.14 6.29 -28.43
C PRO A 537 -11.94 5.86 -29.66
N ASP A 538 -11.28 5.66 -30.81
CA ASP A 538 -11.91 5.29 -32.08
C ASP A 538 -12.04 3.77 -32.31
N SER A 539 -11.90 2.97 -31.24
CA SER A 539 -11.92 1.50 -31.35
C SER A 539 -13.35 0.96 -31.48
N ASP A 540 -13.66 0.30 -32.59
CA ASP A 540 -14.94 -0.37 -32.87
C ASP A 540 -15.02 -1.76 -32.19
N VAL A 541 -15.00 -1.77 -30.85
CA VAL A 541 -15.11 -3.00 -30.05
C VAL A 541 -16.49 -3.07 -29.41
N ASP A 542 -17.17 -4.20 -29.58
CA ASP A 542 -18.48 -4.45 -28.97
C ASP A 542 -18.44 -4.26 -27.44
N PRO A 543 -19.32 -3.45 -26.82
CA PRO A 543 -19.30 -3.22 -25.37
C PRO A 543 -19.54 -4.48 -24.52
N GLN A 544 -20.16 -5.51 -25.08
CA GLN A 544 -20.39 -6.79 -24.40
C GLN A 544 -19.28 -7.82 -24.66
N PHE A 545 -18.30 -7.51 -25.52
CA PHE A 545 -17.11 -8.33 -25.70
C PHE A 545 -16.38 -8.50 -24.36
N ARG A 546 -15.84 -9.69 -24.11
CA ARG A 546 -15.00 -9.95 -22.94
C ARG A 546 -13.80 -10.82 -23.33
N LEU A 547 -12.61 -10.37 -22.93
CA LEU A 547 -11.38 -11.12 -23.07
C LEU A 547 -11.01 -11.75 -21.72
N TRP A 548 -10.95 -13.07 -21.70
CA TRP A 548 -10.50 -13.87 -20.57
C TRP A 548 -9.12 -14.46 -20.88
N LEU A 549 -8.22 -14.42 -19.91
CA LEU A 549 -6.85 -14.91 -20.02
C LEU A 549 -6.58 -15.88 -18.87
N SER A 550 -5.85 -16.96 -19.11
CA SER A 550 -5.31 -17.77 -18.01
C SER A 550 -3.81 -17.98 -18.14
N SER A 551 -3.10 -17.88 -17.02
CA SER A 551 -1.67 -18.11 -17.00
C SER A 551 -1.19 -18.53 -15.62
N LYS A 552 -0.14 -19.37 -15.59
CA LYS A 552 0.71 -19.44 -14.41
C LYS A 552 1.50 -18.13 -14.26
N PRO A 553 1.96 -17.81 -13.05
CA PRO A 553 2.89 -16.70 -12.85
C PRO A 553 4.11 -16.81 -13.77
N ASP A 554 4.27 -15.83 -14.66
CA ASP A 554 5.33 -15.83 -15.67
C ASP A 554 5.73 -14.39 -16.03
N ARG A 555 7.04 -14.14 -16.19
CA ARG A 555 7.60 -12.81 -16.48
C ARG A 555 7.33 -12.32 -17.90
N SER A 556 7.02 -13.23 -18.83
CA SER A 556 6.67 -12.88 -20.21
C SER A 556 5.27 -12.30 -20.33
N PHE A 557 4.45 -12.40 -19.27
CA PHE A 557 3.10 -11.84 -19.30
C PHE A 557 3.17 -10.30 -19.28
N PRO A 558 2.49 -9.60 -20.21
CA PRO A 558 2.61 -8.16 -20.36
C PRO A 558 2.13 -7.40 -19.12
N VAL A 559 3.00 -6.52 -18.61
CA VAL A 559 2.69 -5.69 -17.44
C VAL A 559 1.52 -4.76 -17.70
N SER A 560 1.36 -4.21 -18.92
CA SER A 560 0.24 -3.31 -19.25
C SER A 560 -1.13 -4.01 -19.14
N ILE A 561 -1.21 -5.28 -19.55
CA ILE A 561 -2.41 -6.10 -19.42
C ILE A 561 -2.67 -6.42 -17.94
N LEU A 562 -1.64 -6.74 -17.17
CA LEU A 562 -1.81 -6.95 -15.73
C LEU A 562 -2.27 -5.67 -15.04
N GLN A 563 -1.71 -4.51 -15.38
CA GLN A 563 -2.04 -3.24 -14.75
C GLN A 563 -3.49 -2.76 -15.00
N THR A 564 -4.10 -3.18 -16.11
CA THR A 564 -5.48 -2.81 -16.50
C THR A 564 -6.51 -3.91 -16.26
N GLY A 565 -6.08 -5.18 -16.23
CA GLY A 565 -6.98 -6.33 -16.07
C GLY A 565 -7.42 -6.57 -14.63
N LEU A 566 -8.59 -7.21 -14.49
CA LEU A 566 -9.10 -7.75 -13.23
C LEU A 566 -8.54 -9.17 -13.05
N LYS A 567 -8.01 -9.47 -11.86
CA LYS A 567 -7.31 -10.73 -11.60
C LYS A 567 -8.03 -11.55 -10.56
N SER A 568 -7.94 -12.86 -10.72
CA SER A 568 -8.42 -13.83 -9.75
C SER A 568 -7.54 -15.06 -9.74
N THR A 569 -7.37 -15.66 -8.56
CA THR A 569 -6.58 -16.89 -8.43
C THR A 569 -7.46 -18.12 -8.54
N SER A 570 -7.12 -19.04 -9.44
CA SER A 570 -7.76 -20.34 -9.52
C SER A 570 -6.85 -21.38 -8.89
N THR A 571 -7.27 -21.91 -7.74
CA THR A 571 -6.56 -22.97 -7.02
C THR A 571 -7.30 -24.30 -7.14
N VAL A 572 -6.55 -25.41 -7.10
CA VAL A 572 -7.16 -26.71 -6.83
C VAL A 572 -7.68 -26.68 -5.40
N VAL A 573 -8.94 -27.04 -5.19
CA VAL A 573 -9.47 -27.28 -3.84
C VAL A 573 -8.79 -28.54 -3.30
N CYS A 574 -7.58 -28.39 -2.77
CA CYS A 574 -7.02 -29.39 -1.88
C CYS A 574 -7.86 -29.31 -0.59
N TRP A 575 -8.78 -30.25 -0.45
CA TRP A 575 -9.39 -30.56 0.85
C TRP A 575 -8.29 -30.55 1.90
N SER A 576 -8.46 -29.72 2.91
CA SER A 576 -7.57 -29.63 4.06
C SER A 576 -7.17 -31.04 4.49
N VAL A 577 -5.89 -31.36 4.35
CA VAL A 577 -5.32 -32.60 4.86
C VAL A 577 -5.58 -32.57 6.36
N LYS A 578 -6.55 -33.38 6.84
CA LYS A 578 -6.68 -33.70 8.26
C LYS A 578 -5.28 -34.11 8.75
N PRO A 579 -4.80 -33.61 9.89
CA PRO A 579 -3.49 -34.00 10.40
C PRO A 579 -3.47 -35.53 10.52
N ARG A 580 -2.50 -36.17 9.84
CA ARG A 580 -2.23 -37.59 9.99
C ARG A 580 -1.96 -37.84 11.48
N ARG A 581 -2.91 -38.49 12.17
CA ARG A 581 -2.58 -39.18 13.42
C ARG A 581 -1.45 -40.14 13.11
N SER A 582 -0.33 -39.96 13.81
CA SER A 582 0.76 -40.91 13.89
C SER A 582 0.19 -42.27 14.24
N MET A 583 0.26 -43.19 13.28
CA MET A 583 -0.01 -44.60 13.52
C MET A 583 1.34 -45.20 13.93
N GLU A 584 1.51 -45.38 15.23
CA GLU A 584 2.53 -46.23 15.81
C GLU A 584 2.49 -47.58 15.09
N ARG A 585 3.63 -48.00 14.55
CA ARG A 585 3.87 -49.40 14.22
C ARG A 585 4.81 -49.93 15.29
N GLU A 586 4.25 -50.74 16.18
CA GLU A 586 4.98 -51.85 16.78
C GLU A 586 5.50 -52.75 15.65
N VAL A 587 6.83 -52.88 15.53
CA VAL A 587 7.59 -54.15 15.50
C VAL A 587 8.98 -53.85 16.03
#